data_AF-A0A1Z7ZQ62-F1
#
_entry.id   AF-A0A1Z7ZQ62-F1
#
_cell.length_a   1.000
_cell.length_b   1.000
_cell.length_c   1.000
_cell.angle_alpha   90.00
_cell.angle_beta   90.00
_cell.angle_gamma   90.00
#
_symmetry.space_group_name_H-M   'P 1'
#
loop_
_entity.id
_entity.type
_entity.pdbx_description
1 polymer ?
#
loop_
_entity_poly.entity_id
_entity_poly.type
_entity_poly.pdbx_seq_one_letter_code
_entity_poly.pdbx_strand_id
1 'polypeptide(L)'
;MKKVSIGLVCLAIVGVLSTEVFAKGLAKPNRSNFLDIDPVFQLITVRKANDADQLIRFNRRTGVTSYLKKNQWRLIKEDGRRVRNSLYQVIATADSSGGWNLYRLDMLNGDSWLVSSLMWKPIEETGYLKELEPEPLPEPP
;
A
#
# COMPACT_ATOMS: atom_id res chain seq x y z
N MET A 1 -60.39 -30.24 27.23
CA MET A 1 -60.51 -29.14 28.22
C MET A 1 -59.24 -28.31 28.17
N LYS A 2 -59.39 -27.00 27.96
CA LYS A 2 -58.33 -25.99 27.94
C LYS A 2 -57.68 -25.89 29.33
N LYS A 3 -56.35 -25.80 29.38
CA LYS A 3 -55.64 -24.88 30.30
C LYS A 3 -54.38 -24.37 29.60
N VAL A 4 -54.50 -23.16 29.07
CA VAL A 4 -53.39 -22.27 28.74
C VAL A 4 -52.85 -21.76 30.08
N SER A 5 -51.53 -21.85 30.28
CA SER A 5 -50.85 -21.09 31.32
C SER A 5 -49.83 -20.19 30.63
N ILE A 6 -50.17 -18.91 30.57
CA ILE A 6 -49.30 -17.80 30.21
C ILE A 6 -48.53 -17.47 31.47
N GLY A 7 -47.20 -17.56 31.41
CA GLY A 7 -46.34 -17.35 32.56
C GLY A 7 -45.01 -16.71 32.17
N LEU A 8 -44.99 -15.39 32.33
CA LEU A 8 -43.86 -14.52 32.69
C LEU A 8 -42.65 -14.38 31.73
N VAL A 9 -42.50 -13.13 31.29
CA VAL A 9 -41.31 -12.51 30.73
C VAL A 9 -40.16 -12.55 31.74
N CYS A 10 -38.98 -12.99 31.31
CA CYS A 10 -37.70 -12.58 31.89
C CYS A 10 -36.70 -12.33 30.76
N LEU A 11 -36.46 -11.04 30.49
CA LEU A 11 -35.31 -10.55 29.76
C LEU A 11 -34.04 -11.06 30.46
N ALA A 12 -33.19 -11.76 29.70
CA ALA A 12 -31.78 -11.93 30.03
C ALA A 12 -30.99 -11.86 28.72
N ILE A 13 -30.79 -10.65 28.20
CA ILE A 13 -29.74 -10.38 27.20
C ILE A 13 -28.45 -10.28 28.01
N VAL A 14 -27.82 -11.42 28.26
CA VAL A 14 -26.47 -11.50 28.82
C VAL A 14 -25.60 -12.19 27.79
N GLY A 15 -24.53 -11.50 27.40
CA GLY A 15 -23.50 -12.03 26.51
C GLY A 15 -23.51 -11.38 25.14
N VAL A 16 -23.19 -10.08 25.06
CA VAL A 16 -22.37 -9.63 23.94
C VAL A 16 -21.06 -10.39 24.10
N LEU A 17 -20.93 -11.52 23.39
CA LEU A 17 -19.64 -12.13 23.15
C LEU A 17 -18.84 -11.07 22.40
N SER A 18 -18.01 -10.34 23.14
CA SER A 18 -16.88 -9.64 22.58
C SER A 18 -16.09 -10.67 21.80
N THR A 19 -16.31 -10.75 20.49
CA THR A 19 -15.34 -11.38 19.60
C THR A 19 -14.12 -10.49 19.66
N GLU A 20 -13.27 -10.74 20.64
CA GLU A 20 -11.86 -10.42 20.54
C GLU A 20 -11.39 -11.11 19.28
N VAL A 21 -11.40 -10.36 18.17
CA VAL A 21 -10.64 -10.72 16.99
C VAL A 21 -9.19 -10.55 17.42
N PHE A 22 -8.67 -11.54 18.13
CA PHE A 22 -7.25 -11.75 18.20
C PHE A 22 -6.80 -11.89 16.76
N ALA A 23 -6.13 -10.86 16.24
CA ALA A 23 -5.25 -10.98 15.09
C ALA A 23 -4.10 -11.92 15.47
N LYS A 24 -4.43 -13.21 15.62
CA LYS A 24 -3.54 -14.29 15.95
C LYS A 24 -2.76 -14.57 14.67
N GLY A 25 -1.66 -13.83 14.52
CA GLY A 25 -0.72 -14.02 13.44
C GLY A 25 -1.17 -13.44 12.11
N LEU A 26 -0.88 -12.15 11.91
CA LEU A 26 -0.20 -11.80 10.67
C LEU A 26 1.15 -12.52 10.72
N ALA A 27 1.15 -13.80 10.33
CA ALA A 27 2.37 -14.54 10.14
C ALA A 27 3.25 -13.68 9.24
N LYS A 28 4.41 -13.27 9.76
CA LYS A 28 5.42 -12.58 8.95
C LYS A 28 5.61 -13.48 7.73
N PRO A 29 5.31 -13.02 6.50
CA PRO A 29 5.34 -13.90 5.33
C PRO A 29 6.72 -14.55 5.28
N ASN A 30 6.74 -15.89 5.26
CA ASN A 30 7.97 -16.64 5.24
C ASN A 30 8.72 -16.27 3.95
N ARG A 31 9.87 -15.59 4.11
CA ARG A 31 10.61 -14.93 3.02
C ARG A 31 10.98 -15.89 1.89
N SER A 32 11.06 -17.20 2.15
CA SER A 32 11.51 -18.20 1.18
C SER A 32 10.47 -18.56 0.10
N ASN A 33 9.17 -18.60 0.42
CA ASN A 33 8.19 -19.23 -0.48
C ASN A 33 7.53 -18.27 -1.47
N PHE A 34 7.46 -16.97 -1.16
CA PHE A 34 6.84 -15.98 -2.05
C PHE A 34 7.76 -15.55 -3.21
N LEU A 35 9.06 -15.78 -3.07
CA LEU A 35 10.06 -15.20 -3.96
C LEU A 35 10.45 -16.11 -5.14
N ASP A 36 10.26 -17.43 -5.05
CA ASP A 36 10.78 -18.37 -6.06
C ASP A 36 9.82 -18.69 -7.20
N ILE A 37 8.53 -18.35 -7.07
CA ILE A 37 7.49 -18.66 -8.07
C ILE A 37 7.10 -17.41 -8.86
N ASP A 38 7.34 -16.23 -8.30
CA ASP A 38 6.85 -14.97 -8.84
C ASP A 38 7.73 -14.43 -9.98
N PRO A 39 7.14 -13.92 -11.08
CA PRO A 39 7.90 -13.36 -12.18
C PRO A 39 8.74 -12.17 -11.68
N VAL A 40 10.04 -12.21 -12.02
CA VAL A 40 11.03 -11.19 -11.59
C VAL A 40 10.60 -9.79 -12.04
N PHE A 41 9.99 -9.68 -13.21
CA PHE A 41 9.42 -8.45 -13.73
C PHE A 41 7.90 -8.48 -13.74
N GLN A 42 7.30 -7.38 -13.32
CA GLN A 42 5.87 -7.13 -13.47
C GLN A 42 5.63 -6.04 -14.51
N LEU A 43 4.62 -6.24 -15.35
CA LEU A 43 4.15 -5.27 -16.34
C LEU A 43 2.95 -4.50 -15.77
N ILE A 44 2.93 -3.19 -15.99
CA ILE A 44 1.86 -2.27 -15.65
C ILE A 44 1.43 -1.57 -16.93
N THR A 45 0.14 -1.53 -17.19
CA THR A 45 -0.46 -0.76 -18.28
C THR A 45 -1.23 0.40 -17.68
N VAL A 46 -0.97 1.61 -18.17
CA VAL A 46 -1.76 2.80 -17.83
C VAL A 46 -2.36 3.39 -19.10
N ARG A 47 -3.69 3.48 -19.14
CA ARG A 47 -4.43 4.15 -20.21
C ARG A 47 -4.34 5.66 -19.98
N LYS A 48 -3.72 6.40 -20.89
CA LYS A 48 -3.58 7.87 -20.79
C LYS A 48 -4.88 8.56 -21.22
N ALA A 49 -5.00 9.85 -20.92
CA ALA A 49 -6.17 10.66 -21.28
C ALA A 49 -6.45 10.75 -22.79
N ASN A 50 -5.45 10.45 -23.64
CA ASN A 50 -5.59 10.42 -25.10
C ASN A 50 -5.82 9.00 -25.65
N ASP A 51 -6.36 8.10 -24.82
CA ASP A 51 -6.64 6.67 -25.10
C ASP A 51 -5.43 5.80 -25.45
N ALA A 52 -4.22 6.36 -25.52
CA ALA A 52 -3.02 5.58 -25.75
C ALA A 52 -2.56 4.87 -24.46
N ASP A 53 -2.15 3.62 -24.60
CA ASP A 53 -1.57 2.85 -23.51
C ASP A 53 -0.09 3.22 -23.32
N GLN A 54 0.31 3.37 -22.06
CA GLN A 54 1.71 3.39 -21.66
C GLN A 54 2.02 2.11 -20.91
N LEU A 55 3.04 1.40 -21.38
CA LEU A 55 3.57 0.22 -20.71
C LEU A 55 4.75 0.60 -19.82
N ILE A 56 4.71 0.14 -18.58
CA ILE A 56 5.79 0.21 -17.60
C ILE A 56 6.10 -1.20 -17.14
N ARG A 57 7.37 -1.52 -16.93
CA ARG A 57 7.79 -2.75 -16.26
C ARG A 57 8.70 -2.43 -15.11
N PHE A 58 8.67 -3.23 -14.06
CA PHE A 58 9.61 -3.10 -12.97
C PHE A 58 10.05 -4.44 -12.42
N ASN A 59 11.27 -4.49 -11.90
CA ASN A 59 11.78 -5.65 -11.19
C ASN A 59 11.27 -5.63 -9.74
N ARG A 60 10.56 -6.68 -9.33
CA ARG A 60 9.94 -6.76 -8.00
C ARG A 60 10.95 -6.84 -6.85
N ARG A 61 12.19 -7.24 -7.14
CA ARG A 61 13.27 -7.38 -6.15
C ARG A 61 14.19 -6.16 -6.06
N THR A 62 14.45 -5.51 -7.19
CA THR A 62 15.42 -4.39 -7.24
C THR A 62 14.77 -3.02 -7.41
N GLY A 63 13.46 -2.97 -7.68
CA GLY A 63 12.75 -1.71 -7.95
C GLY A 63 13.13 -1.04 -9.27
N VAL A 64 14.05 -1.63 -10.04
CA VAL A 64 14.49 -1.14 -11.34
C VAL A 64 13.28 -1.06 -12.27
N THR A 65 12.96 0.15 -12.69
CA THR A 65 11.74 0.44 -13.46
C THR A 65 12.08 0.98 -14.84
N SER A 66 11.34 0.56 -15.85
CA SER A 66 11.49 1.03 -17.23
C SER A 66 10.13 1.26 -17.87
N TYR A 67 10.07 2.20 -18.81
CA TYR A 67 8.86 2.49 -19.59
C TYR A 67 9.12 2.23 -21.07
N LEU A 68 8.08 1.84 -21.80
CA LEU A 68 8.18 1.59 -23.23
C LEU A 68 8.10 2.91 -24.00
N LYS A 69 9.08 3.16 -24.87
CA LYS A 69 9.08 4.31 -25.81
C LYS A 69 9.72 3.90 -27.13
N LYS A 70 9.01 4.09 -28.25
CA LYS A 70 9.46 3.74 -29.61
C LYS A 70 9.96 2.27 -29.70
N ASN A 71 9.16 1.34 -29.17
CA ASN A 71 9.49 -0.09 -29.13
C ASN A 71 10.79 -0.44 -28.37
N GLN A 72 11.21 0.41 -27.42
CA GLN A 72 12.38 0.19 -26.59
C GLN A 72 12.07 0.48 -25.13
N TRP A 73 12.58 -0.37 -24.24
CA TRP A 73 12.52 -0.13 -22.81
C TRP A 73 13.55 0.93 -22.42
N ARG A 74 13.07 2.02 -21.81
CA ARG A 74 13.89 3.13 -21.32
C ARG A 74 13.87 3.12 -19.80
N LEU A 75 15.05 3.20 -19.20
CA LEU A 75 15.23 3.18 -17.75
C LEU A 75 14.71 4.48 -17.12
N ILE A 76 14.03 4.36 -15.97
CA ILE A 76 13.77 5.48 -15.06
C ILE A 76 14.95 5.54 -14.09
N LYS A 77 15.59 6.71 -13.98
CA LYS A 77 16.83 6.86 -13.23
C LYS A 77 16.56 6.85 -11.72
N GLU A 78 17.57 6.48 -10.95
CA GLU A 78 17.58 6.66 -9.50
C GLU A 78 18.27 7.99 -9.15
N ASP A 79 17.78 8.68 -8.12
CA ASP A 79 18.40 9.90 -7.59
C ASP A 79 19.58 9.55 -6.66
N GLY A 80 20.71 9.19 -7.27
CA GLY A 80 22.02 8.99 -6.64
C GLY A 80 22.17 7.75 -5.76
N ARG A 81 21.21 7.46 -4.88
CA ARG A 81 21.26 6.29 -3.99
C ARG A 81 20.94 5.02 -4.77
N ARG A 82 21.80 4.00 -4.63
CA ARG A 82 21.53 2.67 -5.14
C ARG A 82 20.31 2.09 -4.40
N VAL A 83 19.29 1.69 -5.15
CA VAL A 83 18.13 0.98 -4.61
C VAL A 83 18.60 -0.37 -4.07
N ARG A 84 18.28 -0.64 -2.81
CA ARG A 84 18.60 -1.93 -2.18
C ARG A 84 17.77 -3.04 -2.80
N ASN A 85 18.20 -4.28 -2.62
CA ASN A 85 17.31 -5.41 -2.91
C ASN A 85 16.24 -5.48 -1.80
N SER A 86 14.96 -5.41 -2.17
CA SER A 86 13.81 -5.49 -1.26
C SER A 86 12.60 -6.12 -1.97
N LEU A 87 11.39 -5.95 -1.44
CA LEU A 87 10.13 -6.24 -2.12
C LEU A 87 9.48 -4.91 -2.53
N TYR A 88 9.42 -4.66 -3.83
CA TYR A 88 8.88 -3.42 -4.37
C TYR A 88 7.50 -3.62 -4.96
N GLN A 89 6.65 -2.61 -4.77
CA GLN A 89 5.44 -2.39 -5.54
C GLN A 89 5.57 -1.07 -6.31
N VAL A 90 5.10 -1.06 -7.55
CA VAL A 90 5.02 0.15 -8.37
C VAL A 90 3.57 0.35 -8.80
N ILE A 91 3.08 1.58 -8.69
CA ILE A 91 1.74 2.00 -9.08
C ILE A 91 1.88 3.08 -10.15
N ALA A 92 1.03 3.01 -11.17
CA ALA A 92 0.95 4.01 -12.23
C ALA A 92 -0.44 4.64 -12.27
N THR A 93 -0.49 5.95 -12.47
CA THR A 93 -1.74 6.68 -12.70
C THR A 93 -1.62 7.55 -13.93
N ALA A 94 -2.73 7.75 -14.64
CA ALA A 94 -2.77 8.72 -15.73
C ALA A 94 -2.90 10.13 -15.15
N ASP A 95 -2.31 11.11 -15.82
CA ASP A 95 -2.64 12.52 -15.56
C ASP A 95 -3.66 13.04 -16.59
N SER A 96 -4.33 14.13 -16.24
CA SER A 96 -5.35 14.77 -17.09
C SER A 96 -4.77 15.45 -18.34
N SER A 97 -3.46 15.71 -18.36
CA SER A 97 -2.75 16.30 -19.51
C SER A 97 -2.28 15.25 -20.54
N GLY A 98 -2.56 13.97 -20.30
CA GLY A 98 -2.15 12.86 -21.17
C GLY A 98 -0.76 12.29 -20.87
N GLY A 99 -0.13 12.69 -19.77
CA GLY A 99 1.02 12.02 -19.19
C GLY A 99 0.63 10.96 -18.15
N TRP A 100 1.60 10.57 -17.33
CA TRP A 100 1.45 9.51 -16.33
C TRP A 100 2.37 9.77 -15.14
N ASN A 101 1.93 9.33 -13.96
CA ASN A 101 2.70 9.38 -12.72
C ASN A 101 3.07 7.96 -12.29
N LEU A 102 4.19 7.83 -11.58
CA LEU A 102 4.61 6.59 -10.97
C LEU A 102 4.96 6.80 -9.51
N TYR A 103 4.58 5.81 -8.71
CA TYR A 103 4.89 5.70 -7.30
C TYR A 103 5.54 4.34 -7.06
N ARG A 104 6.54 4.29 -6.18
CA ARG A 104 7.20 3.06 -5.75
C ARG A 104 7.17 2.99 -4.24
N LEU A 105 6.88 1.81 -3.72
CA LEU A 105 6.87 1.50 -2.29
C LEU A 105 7.80 0.32 -2.03
N ASP A 106 8.71 0.46 -1.08
CA ASP A 106 9.41 -0.65 -0.45
C ASP A 106 8.47 -1.27 0.59
N MET A 107 7.86 -2.40 0.22
CA MET A 107 6.83 -3.06 1.02
C MET A 107 7.34 -3.57 2.38
N LEU A 108 8.66 -3.63 2.57
CA LEU A 108 9.26 -4.11 3.82
C LEU A 108 9.62 -2.99 4.79
N ASN A 109 9.90 -1.79 4.27
CA ASN A 109 10.46 -0.69 5.08
C ASN A 109 9.60 0.58 5.06
N GLY A 110 8.62 0.67 4.15
CA GLY A 110 7.76 1.85 4.02
C GLY A 110 8.35 2.98 3.18
N ASP A 111 9.65 2.94 2.88
CA ASP A 111 10.28 3.93 1.99
C ASP A 111 9.52 4.03 0.67
N SER A 112 9.22 5.27 0.27
CA SER A 112 8.41 5.53 -0.91
C SER A 112 9.05 6.59 -1.80
N TRP A 113 8.79 6.49 -3.11
CA TRP A 113 9.33 7.37 -4.13
C TRP A 113 8.26 7.73 -5.14
N LEU A 114 8.41 8.92 -5.72
CA LEU A 114 7.63 9.38 -6.87
C LEU A 114 8.57 9.62 -8.07
N VAL A 115 8.07 9.44 -9.28
CA VAL A 115 8.85 9.82 -10.48
C VAL A 115 8.64 11.29 -10.81
N SER A 116 9.73 12.03 -10.88
CA SER A 116 9.79 13.42 -11.35
C SER A 116 10.90 13.53 -12.39
N SER A 117 10.60 14.09 -13.57
CA SER A 117 11.57 14.23 -14.67
C SER A 117 12.29 12.92 -15.04
N LEU A 118 11.55 11.79 -15.06
CA LEU A 118 12.06 10.43 -15.33
C LEU A 118 13.15 9.96 -14.33
N MET A 119 13.08 10.47 -13.11
CA MET A 119 13.95 10.09 -12.00
C MET A 119 13.11 9.80 -10.76
N TRP A 120 13.42 8.73 -10.05
CA TRP A 120 12.84 8.42 -8.75
C TRP A 120 13.37 9.39 -7.70
N LYS A 121 12.46 10.13 -7.06
CA LYS A 121 12.74 11.00 -5.93
C LYS A 121 12.04 10.49 -4.69
N PRO A 122 12.69 10.51 -3.51
CA PRO A 122 12.05 10.07 -2.27
C PRO A 122 10.84 10.95 -1.98
N ILE A 123 9.77 10.33 -1.48
CA ILE A 123 8.69 11.04 -0.82
C ILE A 123 9.11 11.18 0.63
N GLU A 124 9.31 12.41 1.08
CA GLU A 124 9.64 12.67 2.48
C GLU A 124 8.40 12.44 3.36
N GLU A 125 8.59 11.77 4.50
CA GLU A 125 7.53 11.62 5.51
C GLU A 125 7.29 12.97 6.18
N THR A 126 6.17 13.63 5.89
CA THR A 126 5.73 14.82 6.64
C THR A 126 4.44 14.58 7.44
N GLY A 127 3.94 13.34 7.52
CA GLY A 127 2.49 13.12 7.69
C GLY A 127 1.96 12.39 8.92
N TYR A 128 2.77 11.70 9.74
CA TYR A 128 2.24 10.90 10.86
C TYR A 128 3.00 11.00 12.20
N LEU A 129 3.99 11.89 12.32
CA LEU A 129 4.66 12.19 13.59
C LEU A 129 4.53 13.66 13.97
N LYS A 130 3.29 14.13 14.06
CA LYS A 130 2.97 15.07 15.13
C LYS A 130 1.82 14.45 15.90
N GLU A 131 2.17 13.50 16.76
CA GLU A 131 1.35 13.25 17.94
C GLU A 131 1.16 14.63 18.56
N LEU A 132 -0.07 15.15 18.52
CA LEU A 132 -0.39 16.42 19.15
C LEU A 132 0.01 16.23 20.61
N GLU A 133 1.07 16.91 21.07
CA GLU A 133 1.38 16.98 22.49
C GLU A 133 0.06 17.33 23.19
N PRO A 134 -0.43 16.50 24.13
CA PRO A 134 -1.65 16.83 24.85
C PRO A 134 -1.44 18.19 25.52
N GLU A 135 -2.37 19.13 25.27
CA GLU A 135 -2.29 20.44 25.93
C GLU A 135 -2.20 20.22 27.45
N PRO A 136 -1.30 20.94 28.15
CA PRO A 136 -1.22 20.85 29.59
C PRO A 136 -2.59 21.25 30.18
N LEU A 137 -3.15 20.37 31.01
CA LEU A 137 -4.39 20.64 31.72
C LEU A 137 -4.24 21.93 32.54
N PRO A 138 -5.26 22.82 32.56
CA PRO A 138 -5.22 24.00 33.41
C PRO A 138 -5.09 23.56 34.87
N GLU A 139 -4.18 24.19 35.60
CA GLU A 139 -4.00 23.94 37.03
C GLU A 139 -5.31 24.26 37.78
N PRO A 140 -5.73 23.41 38.74
CA PRO A 140 -6.91 23.67 39.54
C PRO A 140 -6.70 24.92 40.42
N PRO A 141 -7.77 25.66 40.73
CA PRO A 141 -7.72 26.92 41.48
C PRO A 141 -7.26 26.77 42.93
#